data_AF-A0A8J8A6D4-F1
#
_entry.id   AF-A0A8J8A6D4-F1
#
_cell.length_a   1.000
_cell.length_b   1.000
_cell.length_c   1.000
_cell.angle_alpha   90.00
_cell.angle_beta   90.00
_cell.angle_gamma   90.00
#
_symmetry.space_group_name_H-M   'P 1'
#
loop_
_entity.id
_entity.type
_entity.pdbx_description
1 polymer ?
#
loop_
_entity_poly.entity_id
_entity_poly.type
_entity_poly.pdbx_seq_one_letter_code
_entity_poly.pdbx_strand_id
1 'polypeptide(L)'
;MSNPPDDALLTELATYQNRKLLLWQLAADGRSFCGIQFVARERDLQNASIDKQVQALVDDMQSDGEIRAEYDAMADWEALEGNHGDIADQYL
;
A
#
# COMPACT_ATOMS: atom_id res chain seq x y z
N MET A 1 19.55 -8.25 1.83
CA MET A 1 18.84 -8.06 3.12
C MET A 1 17.42 -8.57 2.93
N SER A 2 16.83 -9.19 3.96
CA SER A 2 15.47 -9.73 3.87
C SER A 2 14.45 -8.59 3.86
N ASN A 3 13.45 -8.66 2.99
CA ASN A 3 12.34 -7.71 3.00
C ASN A 3 11.62 -7.76 4.37
N PRO A 4 11.09 -6.63 4.85
CA PRO A 4 10.28 -6.61 6.07
C PRO A 4 9.03 -7.50 5.91
N PRO A 5 8.50 -8.09 7.01
CA PRO A 5 7.24 -8.83 6.97
C PRO A 5 6.09 -7.94 6.50
N ASP A 6 5.18 -8.51 5.72
CA ASP A 6 4.04 -7.76 5.15
C ASP A 6 3.18 -7.08 6.23
N ASP A 7 3.05 -7.70 7.41
CA ASP A 7 2.32 -7.14 8.55
C ASP A 7 2.93 -5.82 9.08
N ALA A 8 4.27 -5.70 9.09
CA ALA A 8 4.94 -4.48 9.50
C ALA A 8 4.74 -3.35 8.48
N LEU A 9 4.71 -3.70 7.18
CA LEU A 9 4.42 -2.75 6.11
C LEU A 9 2.96 -2.26 6.17
N LEU A 10 2.01 -3.16 6.39
CA LEU A 10 0.58 -2.84 6.52
C LEU A 10 0.30 -1.99 7.77
N THR A 11 0.91 -2.32 8.90
CA THR A 11 0.80 -1.54 10.14
C THR A 11 1.30 -0.11 9.95
N GLU A 12 2.47 0.07 9.31
CA GLU A 12 2.99 1.40 9.04
C GLU A 12 2.09 2.16 8.04
N LEU A 13 1.59 1.49 7.00
CA LEU A 13 0.66 2.10 6.03
C LEU A 13 -0.66 2.56 6.69
N ALA A 14 -1.13 1.85 7.72
CA ALA A 14 -2.34 2.23 8.45
C ALA A 14 -2.22 3.57 9.18
N THR A 15 -0.99 4.02 9.50
CA THR A 15 -0.77 5.33 10.14
C THR A 15 -1.21 6.51 9.27
N TYR A 16 -1.31 6.31 7.95
CA TYR A 16 -1.79 7.30 6.99
C TYR A 16 -3.33 7.36 6.91
N GLN A 17 -4.04 6.50 7.65
CA GLN A 17 -5.51 6.45 7.76
C GLN A 17 -6.26 6.42 6.42
N ASN A 18 -5.60 5.95 5.36
CA ASN A 18 -6.20 5.84 4.05
C ASN A 18 -6.56 4.38 3.76
N ARG A 19 -7.85 4.08 3.92
CA ARG A 19 -8.42 2.76 3.67
C ARG A 19 -8.15 2.24 2.26
N LYS A 20 -8.22 3.09 1.24
CA LYS A 20 -7.94 2.70 -0.15
C LYS A 20 -6.49 2.23 -0.35
N LEU A 21 -5.53 2.87 0.32
CA LEU A 21 -4.13 2.41 0.27
C LEU A 21 -3.96 1.03 0.91
N LEU A 22 -4.60 0.77 2.06
CA LEU A 22 -4.58 -0.55 2.70
C LEU A 22 -5.22 -1.60 1.81
N LEU A 23 -6.41 -1.32 1.26
CA LEU A 23 -7.10 -2.23 0.35
C LEU A 23 -6.26 -2.56 -0.89
N TRP A 24 -5.62 -1.55 -1.47
CA TRP A 24 -4.74 -1.72 -2.61
C TRP A 24 -3.55 -2.63 -2.28
N GLN A 25 -2.94 -2.42 -1.11
CA GLN A 25 -1.82 -3.21 -0.65
C GLN A 25 -2.23 -4.65 -0.30
N LEU A 26 -3.42 -4.86 0.28
CA LEU A 26 -3.98 -6.18 0.59
C LEU A 26 -4.37 -6.96 -0.66
N ALA A 27 -4.86 -6.27 -1.71
CA ALA A 27 -5.18 -6.88 -2.99
C ALA A 27 -3.97 -7.49 -3.71
N ALA A 28 -2.75 -7.07 -3.33
CA ALA A 28 -1.51 -7.55 -3.91
C ALA A 28 -1.09 -8.95 -3.43
N ASP A 29 -1.87 -9.60 -2.55
CA ASP A 29 -1.61 -10.89 -1.88
C ASP A 29 -0.99 -11.96 -2.80
N GLY A 30 0.35 -12.03 -2.79
CA GLY A 30 1.16 -13.04 -3.46
C GLY A 30 1.35 -12.92 -4.97
N ARG A 31 0.68 -12.01 -5.68
CA ARG A 31 0.82 -11.84 -7.15
C ARG A 31 1.73 -10.68 -7.51
N SER A 32 3.04 -10.83 -7.29
CA SER A 32 4.10 -10.02 -7.95
C SER A 32 3.83 -8.51 -8.14
N PHE A 33 3.12 -7.83 -7.23
CA PHE A 33 2.83 -6.39 -7.29
C PHE A 33 2.51 -5.83 -5.88
N CYS A 34 3.33 -6.16 -4.88
CA CYS A 34 3.29 -5.48 -3.58
C CYS A 34 3.73 -4.02 -3.80
N GLY A 35 2.77 -3.07 -3.80
CA GLY A 35 3.00 -1.67 -4.20
C GLY A 35 4.17 -1.01 -3.47
N ILE A 36 4.30 -1.28 -2.16
CA ILE A 36 5.43 -0.80 -1.35
C ILE A 36 6.76 -1.33 -1.89
N GLN A 37 6.86 -2.63 -2.14
CA GLN A 37 8.09 -3.25 -2.65
C GLN A 37 8.41 -2.80 -4.08
N PHE A 38 7.39 -2.62 -4.92
CA PHE A 38 7.54 -2.10 -6.27
C PHE A 38 8.13 -0.69 -6.24
N VAL A 39 7.50 0.23 -5.51
CA VAL A 39 8.00 1.61 -5.40
C VAL A 39 9.37 1.66 -4.73
N ALA A 40 9.60 0.83 -3.70
CA ALA A 40 10.91 0.75 -3.06
C ALA A 40 12.00 0.28 -4.03
N ARG A 41 11.69 -0.62 -4.96
CA ARG A 41 12.65 -1.03 -6.01
C ARG A 41 12.88 0.06 -7.04
N GLU A 42 11.81 0.66 -7.56
CA GLU A 42 11.90 1.71 -8.58
C GLU A 42 12.65 2.95 -8.08
N ARG A 43 12.59 3.21 -6.76
CA ARG A 43 13.24 4.36 -6.11
C ARG A 43 14.54 4.03 -5.36
N ASP A 44 15.08 2.81 -5.50
CA ASP A 44 16.29 2.33 -4.81
C ASP A 44 16.25 2.45 -3.27
N LEU A 45 15.07 2.20 -2.68
CA LEU A 45 14.79 2.27 -1.24
C LEU A 45 14.71 0.90 -0.57
N GLN A 46 15.13 -0.18 -1.24
CA GLN A 46 15.01 -1.55 -0.71
C GLN A 46 15.77 -1.75 0.61
N ASN A 47 16.81 -0.96 0.84
CA ASN A 47 17.62 -0.97 2.04
C ASN A 47 17.26 0.17 3.02
N ALA A 48 16.26 0.97 2.69
CA ALA A 48 15.76 2.04 3.54
C ALA A 48 14.88 1.48 4.67
N SER A 49 14.59 2.32 5.65
CA SER A 49 13.65 2.00 6.72
C SER A 49 12.23 1.82 6.19
N ILE A 50 11.39 1.11 6.95
CA ILE A 50 10.00 0.79 6.57
C ILE A 50 9.19 2.07 6.32
N ASP A 51 9.33 3.07 7.20
CA ASP A 51 8.67 4.38 7.05
C ASP A 51 8.96 5.02 5.69
N LYS A 52 10.22 4.96 5.23
CA LYS A 52 10.60 5.53 3.93
C LYS A 52 10.02 4.77 2.76
N GLN A 53 9.95 3.44 2.85
CA GLN A 53 9.37 2.62 1.79
C GLN A 53 7.86 2.85 1.69
N VAL A 54 7.17 2.94 2.83
CA VAL A 54 5.73 3.22 2.90
C VAL A 54 5.41 4.64 2.45
N GLN A 55 6.15 5.64 2.95
CA GLN A 55 5.99 7.03 2.53
C GLN A 55 6.16 7.17 1.01
N ALA A 56 7.13 6.45 0.43
CA ALA A 56 7.32 6.48 -1.02
C ALA A 56 6.09 5.96 -1.78
N LEU A 57 5.41 4.92 -1.29
CA LEU A 57 4.15 4.46 -1.89
C LEU A 57 3.04 5.50 -1.71
N VAL A 58 2.90 6.07 -0.52
CA VAL A 58 1.90 7.11 -0.23
C VAL A 58 2.08 8.28 -1.19
N ASP A 59 3.31 8.79 -1.33
CA ASP A 59 3.66 9.87 -2.25
C ASP A 59 3.45 9.48 -3.72
N ASP A 60 3.57 8.20 -4.05
CA ASP A 60 3.36 7.71 -5.41
C ASP A 60 1.88 7.67 -5.76
N MET A 61 1.06 7.16 -4.85
CA MET A 61 -0.36 6.91 -5.05
C MET A 61 -1.26 8.08 -4.73
N GLN A 62 -0.85 8.99 -3.84
CA GLN A 62 -1.67 10.13 -3.42
C GLN A 62 -1.23 11.44 -4.05
N SER A 63 -2.20 12.33 -4.26
CA SER A 63 -2.01 13.75 -4.53
C SER A 63 -3.05 14.51 -3.72
N ASP A 64 -2.63 15.54 -2.99
CA ASP A 64 -3.51 16.36 -2.13
C ASP A 64 -4.35 15.55 -1.12
N GLY A 65 -3.80 14.43 -0.61
CA GLY A 65 -4.44 13.55 0.38
C GLY A 65 -5.43 12.52 -0.21
N GLU A 66 -5.70 12.59 -1.51
CA GLU A 66 -6.58 11.66 -2.22
C GLU A 66 -5.78 10.71 -3.11
N ILE A 67 -6.35 9.54 -3.41
CA ILE A 67 -5.76 8.63 -4.41
C ILE A 67 -5.76 9.33 -5.77
N ARG A 68 -4.61 9.34 -6.45
CA ARG A 68 -4.50 9.91 -7.79
C ARG A 68 -5.45 9.22 -8.76
N ALA A 69 -6.00 10.00 -9.68
CA ALA A 69 -7.01 9.53 -10.62
C ALA A 69 -6.54 8.33 -11.48
N GLU A 70 -5.24 8.21 -11.76
CA GLU A 70 -4.71 7.07 -12.52
C GLU A 70 -4.90 5.74 -11.78
N TYR A 71 -4.67 5.74 -10.47
CA TYR A 71 -4.91 4.56 -9.63
C TYR A 71 -6.40 4.36 -9.35
N ASP A 72 -7.13 5.44 -9.10
CA ASP A 72 -8.56 5.39 -8.82
C ASP A 72 -9.36 4.79 -9.99
N ALA A 73 -8.97 5.08 -11.24
CA ALA A 73 -9.61 4.52 -12.43
C ALA A 73 -9.21 3.06 -12.74
N MET A 74 -8.09 2.58 -12.19
CA MET A 74 -7.60 1.21 -12.40
C MET A 74 -8.10 0.23 -11.32
N ALA A 75 -8.64 0.74 -10.22
CA ALA A 75 -9.07 -0.04 -9.08
C ALA A 75 -10.59 -0.24 -9.07
N ASP A 76 -11.02 -1.50 -8.94
CA ASP A 76 -12.40 -1.80 -8.57
C ASP A 76 -12.53 -1.75 -7.04
N TRP A 77 -12.73 -0.54 -6.50
CA TRP A 77 -12.77 -0.33 -5.05
C TRP A 77 -13.87 -1.12 -4.34
N GLU A 78 -15.01 -1.33 -4.99
CA GLU A 78 -16.11 -2.11 -4.41
C GLU A 78 -15.70 -3.58 -4.28
N ALA A 79 -15.07 -4.15 -5.32
CA ALA A 79 -14.52 -5.50 -5.24
C ALA A 79 -13.39 -5.61 -4.21
N LEU A 80 -12.54 -4.59 -4.08
CA LEU A 80 -11.47 -4.59 -3.07
C LEU A 80 -12.04 -4.54 -1.64
N GLU A 81 -13.03 -3.69 -1.39
CA GLU A 81 -13.75 -3.65 -0.12
C GLU A 81 -14.42 -4.99 0.19
N GLY A 82 -15.11 -5.60 -0.79
CA GLY A 82 -15.78 -6.88 -0.58
C GLY A 82 -14.82 -8.04 -0.26
N ASN A 83 -13.60 -8.00 -0.78
CA ASN A 83 -12.61 -9.08 -0.59
C ASN A 83 -11.68 -8.85 0.59
N HIS A 84 -11.34 -7.59 0.91
CA HIS A 84 -10.30 -7.24 1.86
C HIS A 84 -10.73 -6.25 2.94
N GLY A 85 -11.97 -5.77 2.91
CA GLY A 85 -12.49 -4.76 3.85
C GLY A 85 -12.39 -5.20 5.32
N ASP A 86 -12.78 -6.44 5.62
CA ASP A 86 -12.68 -7.02 6.97
C ASP A 86 -11.24 -7.14 7.48
N ILE A 87 -10.27 -7.25 6.56
CA ILE A 87 -8.85 -7.28 6.90
C ILE A 87 -8.34 -5.85 7.09
N ALA A 88 -8.72 -4.92 6.22
CA ALA A 88 -8.39 -3.50 6.38
C ALA A 88 -8.91 -2.93 7.71
N ASP A 89 -10.08 -3.36 8.17
CA ASP A 89 -10.66 -3.00 9.47
C ASP A 89 -9.83 -3.48 10.68
N GLN A 90 -8.98 -4.50 10.51
CA GLN A 90 -8.10 -4.96 11.61
C GLN A 90 -6.89 -4.05 11.80
N TYR A 91 -6.56 -3.22 10.81
CA TYR A 91 -5.41 -2.31 10.83
C TYR A 91 -5.80 -0.85 11.16
N LEU A 92 -7.05 -0.45 10.92
CA LEU A 92 -7.57 0.91 11.14
C LEU A 92 -8.24 1.06 12.52
#